data_AF-A0A4V2UID3-F1
#
_entry.id   AF-A0A4V2UID3-F1
#
_cell.length_a   1.000
_cell.length_b   1.000
_cell.length_c   1.000
_cell.angle_alpha   90.00
_cell.angle_beta   90.00
_cell.angle_gamma   90.00
#
_symmetry.space_group_name_H-M   'P 1'
#
loop_
_entity.id
_entity.type
_entity.pdbx_description
1 polymer ?
#
loop_
_entity_poly.entity_id
_entity_poly.type
_entity_poly.pdbx_seq_one_letter_code
_entity_poly.pdbx_strand_id
1 'polypeptide(L)'
;MPARPYKPKDKAKAEVAVLVFERWILARLRRQTFFSLAELNQCIQVLLEDLNSKPFKQLPGTRKQAFKRQDQPVLRPLPSLL
;
A
#
# COMPACT_ATOMS: atom_id res chain seq x y z
N MET A 1 -9.93 -12.72 -10.58
CA MET A 1 -11.36 -12.65 -10.22
C MET A 1 -11.59 -11.37 -9.40
N PRO A 2 -12.47 -10.45 -9.82
CA PRO A 2 -12.89 -9.34 -8.97
C PRO A 2 -13.58 -9.88 -7.70
N ALA A 3 -13.48 -9.15 -6.58
CA ALA A 3 -14.14 -9.55 -5.34
C ALA A 3 -15.64 -9.33 -5.46
N ARG A 4 -16.45 -10.15 -4.77
CA ARG A 4 -17.88 -9.88 -4.64
C ARG A 4 -18.12 -8.48 -4.03
N PRO A 5 -19.00 -7.66 -4.63
CA PRO A 5 -19.44 -6.42 -4.01
C PRO A 5 -20.02 -6.71 -2.60
N TYR A 6 -19.76 -5.81 -1.64
CA TYR A 6 -20.29 -5.84 -0.27
C TYR A 6 -19.93 -7.06 0.61
N LYS A 7 -19.17 -8.03 0.10
CA LYS A 7 -18.67 -9.18 0.87
C LYS A 7 -17.16 -9.36 0.67
N PRO A 8 -16.35 -8.71 1.52
CA PRO A 8 -14.88 -8.68 1.45
C PRO A 8 -14.26 -10.00 1.93
N LYS A 9 -14.57 -11.12 1.27
CA LYS A 9 -13.96 -12.43 1.58
C LYS A 9 -12.96 -12.88 0.51
N ASP A 10 -13.10 -12.36 -0.70
CA ASP A 10 -12.38 -12.90 -1.85
C ASP A 10 -10.99 -12.25 -2.04
N LYS A 11 -10.63 -11.26 -1.20
CA LYS A 11 -9.35 -10.51 -1.27
C LYS A 11 -8.74 -10.24 0.11
N ALA A 12 -8.84 -11.19 1.04
CA ALA A 12 -8.37 -11.05 2.42
C ALA A 12 -6.92 -10.50 2.51
N LYS A 13 -6.00 -10.92 1.64
CA LYS A 13 -4.62 -10.38 1.62
C LYS A 13 -4.55 -8.89 1.30
N ALA A 14 -5.36 -8.40 0.37
CA ALA A 14 -5.39 -6.99 0.00
C ALA A 14 -6.01 -6.14 1.11
N GLU A 15 -7.10 -6.60 1.71
CA GLU A 15 -7.77 -5.89 2.81
C GLU A 15 -6.89 -5.81 4.07
N VAL A 16 -6.23 -6.92 4.43
CA VAL A 16 -5.25 -6.92 5.53
C VAL A 16 -4.10 -5.96 5.23
N ALA A 17 -3.63 -5.90 3.99
CA ALA A 17 -2.62 -4.93 3.60
C ALA A 17 -3.11 -3.49 3.81
N VAL A 18 -4.31 -3.15 3.32
CA VAL A 18 -4.94 -1.82 3.52
C VAL A 18 -5.00 -1.47 5.01
N LEU A 19 -5.48 -2.37 5.86
CA LEU A 19 -5.54 -2.13 7.32
C LEU A 19 -4.16 -1.88 7.94
N VAL A 20 -3.11 -2.56 7.46
CA VAL A 20 -1.74 -2.33 7.92
C VAL A 20 -1.25 -0.94 7.50
N PHE A 21 -1.50 -0.55 6.25
CA PHE A 21 -1.15 0.77 5.74
C PHE A 21 -1.86 1.88 6.52
N GLU A 22 -3.19 1.79 6.64
CA GLU A 22 -4.02 2.77 7.34
C GLU A 22 -3.53 2.98 8.78
N ARG A 23 -3.39 1.90 9.56
CA ARG A 23 -2.96 2.01 10.96
C ARG A 23 -1.57 2.61 11.10
N TRP A 24 -0.64 2.26 10.22
CA TRP A 24 0.74 2.73 10.32
C TRP A 24 0.89 4.18 9.86
N ILE A 25 0.25 4.55 8.75
CA ILE A 25 0.29 5.90 8.19
C ILE A 25 -0.44 6.87 9.12
N LEU A 26 -1.70 6.58 9.49
CA LEU A 26 -2.49 7.47 10.34
C LEU A 26 -1.82 7.72 11.70
N ALA A 27 -1.18 6.70 12.28
CA ALA A 27 -0.45 6.87 13.54
C ALA A 27 0.73 7.86 13.43
N ARG A 28 1.38 7.96 12.27
CA ARG A 28 2.48 8.91 12.01
C ARG A 28 1.97 10.30 11.64
N LEU A 29 0.78 10.39 11.05
CA LEU A 29 0.15 11.66 10.67
C LEU A 29 -0.65 12.30 11.82
N ARG A 30 -0.98 11.57 12.89
CA ARG A 30 -1.93 11.99 13.96
C ARG A 30 -1.63 13.32 14.69
N ARG A 31 -0.45 13.89 14.53
CA ARG A 31 -0.03 15.17 15.15
C ARG A 31 0.36 16.22 14.12
N GLN A 32 0.03 15.98 12.85
CA GLN A 32 0.31 16.88 11.74
C GLN A 32 -0.99 17.49 11.24
N THR A 33 -0.95 18.75 10.87
CA THR A 33 -2.05 19.48 10.25
C THR A 33 -1.65 19.77 8.82
N PHE A 34 -2.55 19.49 7.88
CA PHE A 34 -2.34 19.72 6.45
C PHE A 34 -3.29 20.81 5.97
N PHE A 35 -2.81 21.67 5.07
CA PHE A 35 -3.59 22.77 4.51
C PHE A 35 -3.99 22.52 3.06
N SER A 36 -3.56 21.40 2.48
CA SER A 36 -4.04 20.94 1.18
C SER A 36 -4.01 19.42 1.06
N LEU A 37 -4.84 18.89 0.17
CA LEU A 37 -4.81 17.47 -0.18
C LEU A 37 -3.49 17.08 -0.84
N ALA A 38 -2.88 17.99 -1.62
CA ALA A 38 -1.59 17.75 -2.27
C ALA A 38 -0.48 17.51 -1.23
N GLU A 39 -0.42 18.34 -0.19
CA GLU A 39 0.54 18.21 0.91
C GLU A 39 0.37 16.88 1.66
N LEU A 40 -0.88 16.53 2.00
CA LEU A 40 -1.20 15.25 2.62
C LEU A 40 -0.75 14.07 1.72
N ASN A 41 -1.06 14.13 0.43
CA ASN A 41 -0.67 13.08 -0.53
C ASN A 41 0.85 12.93 -0.62
N GLN A 42 1.60 14.03 -0.66
CA GLN A 42 3.06 14.00 -0.64
C GLN A 42 3.60 13.30 0.62
N CYS A 43 3.05 13.62 1.79
CA CYS A 43 3.45 12.97 3.04
C CYS A 43 3.12 11.47 3.02
N ILE A 44 1.94 11.11 2.54
CA ILE A 44 1.52 9.70 2.39
C ILE A 44 2.48 8.95 1.45
N GLN A 45 2.90 9.54 0.33
CA GLN A 45 3.84 8.90 -0.61
C GLN A 45 5.17 8.55 0.07
N VAL A 46 5.73 9.48 0.86
CA VAL A 46 6.97 9.22 1.62
C VAL A 46 6.78 8.08 2.62
N LEU A 47 5.68 8.11 3.38
CA LEU A 47 5.35 7.09 4.35
C LEU A 47 5.11 5.71 3.71
N LEU A 48 4.51 5.67 2.52
CA LEU A 48 4.31 4.44 1.76
C LEU A 48 5.64 3.82 1.35
N GLU A 49 6.59 4.63 0.85
CA GLU A 49 7.92 4.16 0.47
C GLU A 49 8.66 3.57 1.67
N ASP A 50 8.61 4.26 2.82
CA ASP A 50 9.17 3.77 4.09
C ASP A 50 8.58 2.42 4.49
N LEU A 51 7.26 2.30 4.49
CA LEU A 51 6.56 1.07 4.92
C LEU A 51 6.80 -0.09 3.95
N ASN A 52 6.92 0.20 2.65
CA ASN A 52 7.21 -0.80 1.63
C ASN A 52 8.65 -1.31 1.70
N SER A 53 9.57 -0.45 2.12
CA SER A 53 10.99 -0.79 2.34
C SER A 53 11.27 -1.38 3.72
N LYS A 54 10.32 -1.31 4.65
CA LYS A 54 10.47 -1.90 5.98
C LYS A 54 10.51 -3.44 5.93
N PRO A 55 11.45 -4.10 6.64
CA PRO A 55 11.48 -5.55 6.78
C PRO A 55 10.17 -6.10 7.35
N PHE A 56 9.76 -7.29 6.90
CA PHE A 56 8.68 -8.03 7.53
C PHE A 56 9.10 -8.51 8.92
N LYS A 57 8.10 -8.75 9.79
CA LYS A 57 8.34 -9.29 11.13
C LYS A 57 8.60 -10.81 11.14
N GLN A 58 7.92 -11.54 10.25
CA GLN A 58 7.88 -13.01 10.24
C GLN A 58 8.35 -13.62 8.91
N LEU A 59 8.66 -12.79 7.92
CA LEU A 59 9.07 -13.22 6.58
C LEU A 59 10.42 -12.56 6.24
N PRO A 60 11.23 -13.16 5.37
CA PRO A 60 12.44 -12.51 4.88
C PRO A 60 12.10 -11.35 3.95
N GLY A 61 12.95 -10.32 3.96
CA GLY A 61 12.87 -9.20 3.04
C GLY A 61 11.76 -8.19 3.34
N THR A 62 11.30 -7.49 2.30
CA THR A 62 10.37 -6.35 2.40
C THR A 62 9.19 -6.49 1.44
N ARG A 63 8.13 -5.69 1.63
CA ARG A 63 6.98 -5.64 0.70
C ARG A 63 7.42 -5.27 -0.71
N LYS A 64 8.33 -4.30 -0.84
CA LYS A 64 8.91 -3.88 -2.11
C LYS A 64 9.65 -5.02 -2.82
N GLN A 65 10.41 -5.83 -2.07
CA GLN A 65 11.10 -7.00 -2.63
C GLN A 65 10.13 -8.10 -3.05
N ALA A 66 9.09 -8.36 -2.24
CA ALA A 66 8.05 -9.33 -2.59
C ALA A 66 7.35 -8.93 -3.90
N PHE A 67 6.93 -7.66 -4.03
CA PHE A 67 6.32 -7.13 -5.25
C PHE A 67 7.21 -7.31 -6.48
N LYS A 68 8.48 -6.91 -6.39
CA LYS A 68 9.44 -7.04 -7.51
C LYS A 68 9.63 -8.49 -7.95
N ARG A 69 9.60 -9.43 -7.00
CA ARG A 69 9.83 -10.86 -7.27
C ARG A 69 8.60 -11.56 -7.82
N GLN A 70 7.41 -11.22 -7.34
CA GLN A 70 6.20 -12.00 -7.55
C GLN A 70 5.22 -11.32 -8.51
N ASP A 71 4.92 -10.04 -8.26
CA ASP A 71 3.86 -9.34 -8.97
C ASP A 71 4.39 -8.64 -10.23
N GLN A 72 5.47 -7.86 -10.08
CA GLN A 72 6.03 -7.05 -11.17
C GLN A 72 6.26 -7.81 -12.50
N PRO A 73 6.81 -9.05 -12.52
CA PRO A 73 7.05 -9.75 -13.79
C PRO A 73 5.77 -10.20 -14.52
N VAL A 74 4.63 -10.26 -13.82
CA VAL A 74 3.35 -10.72 -14.38
C VAL A 74 2.33 -9.60 -14.55
N LEU A 75 2.68 -8.36 -14.21
CA LEU A 75 1.82 -7.20 -14.41
C LEU A 75 1.78 -6.82 -15.89
N ARG A 76 0.57 -6.47 -16.35
CA ARG A 76 0.40 -5.82 -17.65
C ARG A 76 1.00 -4.41 -17.59
N PRO A 77 1.53 -3.89 -18.71
CA PRO A 77 1.93 -2.49 -18.77
C PRO A 77 0.75 -1.58 -18.42
N LEU A 78 1.06 -0.42 -17.85
CA LEU A 78 0.05 0.61 -17.65
C LEU A 78 -0.57 0.97 -19.00
N PRO A 79 -1.90 1.16 -19.07
CA PRO A 79 -2.53 1.65 -20.28
C PRO A 79 -1.91 3.01 -20.64
N SER A 80 -1.63 3.21 -21.92
CA SER A 80 -1.31 4.55 -22.43
C SER A 80 -2.45 5.49 -22.08
N LEU A 81 -2.14 6.67 -21.55
CA LEU A 81 -3.13 7.72 -21.33
C LEU A 81 -3.83 7.99 -22.68
N LEU A 82 -5.12 7.66 -22.76
CA LEU A 82 -6.02 8.07 -23.83
C LEU A 82 -6.54 9.47 -23.52
#